data_AF-A0A3D5VWP4-F1
#
_entry.id   AF-A0A3D5VWP4-F1
#
_cell.length_a   1.000
_cell.length_b   1.000
_cell.length_c   1.000
_cell.angle_alpha   90.00
_cell.angle_beta   90.00
_cell.angle_gamma   90.00
#
_symmetry.space_group_name_H-M   'P 1'
#
loop_
_entity.id
_entity.type
_entity.pdbx_description
1 polymer ?
#
loop_
_entity_poly.entity_id
_entity_poly.type
_entity_poly.pdbx_seq_one_letter_code
_entity_poly.pdbx_strand_id
1 'polypeptide(L)'
;MPDSLPAQRHQPRHSQLSIRLHARLEGAWQPIEAQSWNANGFCFFHTQSLVEGGMAFKRSLLHFDGALVWSRACQDAQLVLEVLLNEAIHQQAERLHDQPETRQRLLRLMRVQDMVEPKQRVLAALGVRWSAAQWQARVQERLAQSVLQSGVRVESPVWAGVVQEAMALGGVVQDLERWSRTLGAS
;
A
#
# COMPACT_ATOMS: atom_id res chain seq x y z
N MET A 1 -44.63 2.61 -12.47
CA MET A 1 -43.23 2.17 -12.67
C MET A 1 -42.33 3.38 -12.55
N PRO A 2 -41.84 3.76 -11.36
CA PRO A 2 -40.83 4.81 -11.26
C PRO A 2 -39.47 4.29 -10.79
N ASP A 3 -38.46 4.98 -11.32
CA ASP A 3 -37.12 5.21 -10.79
C ASP A 3 -36.13 4.04 -10.71
N SER A 4 -35.54 3.76 -11.87
CA SER A 4 -34.13 3.37 -11.98
C SER A 4 -33.25 4.52 -11.45
N LEU A 5 -32.95 4.54 -10.16
CA LEU A 5 -31.91 5.40 -9.59
C LEU A 5 -30.56 5.09 -10.26
N PRO A 6 -29.89 6.03 -10.93
CA PRO A 6 -28.55 5.82 -11.43
C PRO A 6 -27.54 5.78 -10.27
N ALA A 7 -26.83 4.67 -10.19
CA ALA A 7 -25.54 4.41 -9.52
C ALA A 7 -25.31 5.08 -8.15
N GLN A 8 -25.29 4.26 -7.10
CA GLN A 8 -24.70 4.59 -5.80
C GLN A 8 -23.36 5.32 -5.99
N ARG A 9 -23.39 6.64 -5.74
CA ARG A 9 -22.21 7.51 -5.79
C ARG A 9 -21.15 6.97 -4.85
N HIS A 10 -19.95 6.82 -5.40
CA HIS A 10 -18.73 6.30 -4.78
C HIS A 10 -18.50 6.90 -3.38
N GLN A 11 -18.50 6.05 -2.35
CA GLN A 11 -17.94 6.46 -1.06
C GLN A 11 -16.50 6.95 -1.27
N PRO A 12 -16.09 8.07 -0.66
CA PRO A 12 -14.74 8.59 -0.79
C PRO A 12 -13.74 7.50 -0.37
N ARG A 13 -12.65 7.40 -1.15
CA ARG A 13 -11.58 6.43 -0.91
C ARG A 13 -10.44 7.09 -0.17
N HIS A 14 -9.91 6.40 0.81
CA HIS A 14 -8.72 6.81 1.55
C HIS A 14 -7.47 6.33 0.81
N SER A 15 -6.64 7.29 0.40
CA SER A 15 -5.36 7.03 -0.26
C SER A 15 -4.16 7.35 0.61
N GLN A 16 -4.26 8.21 1.63
CA GLN A 16 -3.07 8.64 2.40
C GLN A 16 -2.44 7.54 3.27
N LEU A 17 -3.18 6.47 3.57
CA LEU A 17 -2.72 5.35 4.38
C LEU A 17 -2.97 4.04 3.63
N SER A 18 -2.01 3.13 3.59
CA SER A 18 -2.22 1.75 3.12
C SER A 18 -2.54 0.80 4.28
N ILE A 19 -3.37 -0.21 4.02
CA ILE A 19 -3.70 -1.27 4.98
C ILE A 19 -2.99 -2.55 4.54
N ARG A 20 -2.09 -3.06 5.38
CA ARG A 20 -1.41 -4.35 5.11
C ARG A 20 -2.36 -5.52 5.32
N LEU A 21 -2.46 -6.37 4.32
CA LEU A 21 -3.26 -7.58 4.31
C LEU A 21 -2.42 -8.76 3.77
N HIS A 22 -2.98 -9.96 3.83
CA HIS A 22 -2.55 -11.07 2.98
C HIS A 22 -3.69 -11.45 2.05
N ALA A 23 -3.36 -11.72 0.80
CA ALA A 23 -4.26 -12.31 -0.18
C ALA A 23 -3.86 -13.77 -0.44
N ARG A 24 -4.84 -14.63 -0.70
CA ARG A 24 -4.57 -16.01 -1.12
C ARG A 24 -4.36 -16.06 -2.63
N LEU A 25 -3.10 -16.14 -3.05
CA LEU A 25 -2.68 -16.18 -4.46
C LEU A 25 -1.97 -17.51 -4.72
N GLU A 26 -2.34 -18.22 -5.78
CA GLU A 26 -1.73 -19.51 -6.18
C GLU A 26 -1.70 -20.54 -5.01
N GLY A 27 -2.71 -20.51 -4.15
CA GLY A 27 -2.82 -21.39 -2.98
C GLY A 27 -2.03 -20.94 -1.75
N ALA A 28 -1.15 -19.93 -1.86
CA ALA A 28 -0.33 -19.39 -0.79
C ALA A 28 -0.84 -18.04 -0.27
N TRP A 29 -0.54 -17.71 0.98
CA TRP A 29 -0.79 -16.38 1.54
C TRP A 29 0.35 -15.45 1.19
N GLN A 30 0.07 -14.42 0.39
CA GLN A 30 1.04 -13.42 -0.01
C GLN A 30 0.69 -12.05 0.59
N PRO A 31 1.68 -11.28 1.09
CA PRO A 31 1.42 -9.95 1.62
C PRO A 31 1.01 -8.99 0.50
N ILE A 32 -0.01 -8.17 0.74
CA ILE A 32 -0.44 -7.09 -0.14
C ILE A 32 -0.69 -5.81 0.65
N GLU A 33 -0.66 -4.67 -0.05
CA GLU A 33 -1.06 -3.38 0.52
C GLU A 33 -2.35 -2.91 -0.14
N ALA A 34 -3.44 -2.84 0.65
CA ALA A 34 -4.68 -2.22 0.24
C ALA A 34 -4.51 -0.70 0.24
N GLN A 35 -4.72 -0.10 -0.92
CA GLN A 35 -4.62 1.31 -1.22
C GLN A 35 -5.95 1.80 -1.79
N SER A 36 -6.21 3.12 -1.74
CA SER A 36 -7.45 3.71 -2.26
C SER A 36 -8.67 2.92 -1.78
N TRP A 37 -8.85 2.82 -0.46
CA TRP A 37 -9.81 1.92 0.16
C TRP A 37 -11.01 2.66 0.77
N ASN A 38 -12.13 1.96 0.89
CA ASN A 38 -13.30 2.35 1.66
C ASN A 38 -14.00 1.08 2.17
N ALA A 39 -15.17 1.22 2.80
CA ALA A 39 -15.91 0.07 3.33
C ALA A 39 -16.34 -0.95 2.25
N ASN A 40 -16.40 -0.53 0.98
CA ASN A 40 -16.89 -1.35 -0.14
C ASN A 40 -15.77 -2.01 -0.95
N GLY A 41 -14.51 -1.70 -0.67
CA GLY A 41 -13.39 -2.30 -1.37
C GLY A 41 -12.10 -1.50 -1.33
N PHE A 42 -11.11 -1.98 -2.06
CA PHE A 42 -9.75 -1.42 -2.11
C PHE A 42 -9.07 -1.76 -3.44
N CYS A 43 -7.94 -1.12 -3.70
CA CYS A 43 -7.03 -1.48 -4.78
C CYS A 43 -5.73 -2.05 -4.20
N PHE A 44 -5.02 -2.87 -4.95
CA PHE A 44 -3.67 -3.31 -4.59
C PHE A 44 -2.82 -3.53 -5.85
N PHE A 45 -1.52 -3.72 -5.66
CA PHE A 45 -0.55 -3.95 -6.74
C PHE A 45 0.07 -5.34 -6.63
N HIS A 46 0.37 -5.92 -7.79
CA HIS A 46 1.01 -7.22 -7.92
C HIS A 46 1.62 -7.35 -9.33
N THR A 47 2.44 -8.37 -9.54
CA THR A 47 3.18 -8.60 -10.80
C THR A 47 2.63 -9.75 -11.65
N GLN A 48 1.72 -10.57 -11.09
CA GLN A 48 1.12 -11.70 -11.78
C GLN A 48 -0.23 -11.28 -12.38
N SER A 49 -0.69 -11.90 -13.47
CA SER A 49 -2.05 -11.68 -13.94
C SER A 49 -3.04 -12.47 -13.09
N LEU A 50 -4.03 -11.80 -12.51
CA LEU A 50 -5.11 -12.45 -11.76
C LEU A 50 -6.40 -12.50 -12.57
N VAL A 51 -7.11 -13.61 -12.42
CA VAL A 51 -8.43 -13.83 -13.02
C VAL A 51 -9.49 -13.20 -12.12
N GLU A 52 -10.43 -12.47 -12.71
CA GLU A 52 -11.58 -11.91 -12.00
C GLU A 52 -12.38 -13.02 -11.31
N GLY A 53 -12.79 -12.78 -10.06
CA GLY A 53 -13.47 -13.79 -9.26
C GLY A 53 -13.27 -13.65 -7.76
N GLY A 54 -13.76 -14.63 -7.01
CA GLY A 54 -13.66 -14.68 -5.56
C GLY A 54 -12.21 -14.83 -5.10
N MET A 55 -11.82 -14.00 -4.14
CA MET A 55 -10.50 -14.00 -3.51
C MET A 55 -10.65 -13.98 -1.99
N ALA A 56 -9.80 -14.75 -1.32
CA ALA A 56 -9.72 -14.77 0.13
C ALA A 56 -8.62 -13.82 0.62
N PHE A 57 -8.94 -13.05 1.65
CA PHE A 57 -8.06 -12.09 2.29
C PHE A 57 -8.00 -12.34 3.79
N LYS A 58 -6.91 -11.90 4.42
CA LYS A 58 -6.82 -11.86 5.88
C LYS A 58 -5.97 -10.70 6.40
N ARG A 59 -6.29 -10.27 7.61
CA ARG A 59 -5.47 -9.37 8.43
C ARG A 59 -5.28 -10.02 9.79
N SER A 60 -4.05 -10.40 10.12
CA SER A 60 -3.75 -11.21 11.31
C SER A 60 -4.60 -12.50 11.32
N LEU A 61 -5.49 -12.67 12.29
CA LEU A 61 -6.39 -13.84 12.42
C LEU A 61 -7.75 -13.61 11.74
N LEU A 62 -8.06 -12.38 11.33
CA LEU A 62 -9.34 -12.02 10.72
C LEU A 62 -9.33 -12.38 9.23
N HIS A 63 -10.28 -13.20 8.80
CA HIS A 63 -10.44 -13.64 7.41
C HIS A 63 -11.69 -13.01 6.79
N PHE A 64 -11.63 -12.70 5.50
CA PHE A 64 -12.76 -12.19 4.74
C PHE A 64 -12.59 -12.47 3.26
N ASP A 65 -13.71 -12.55 2.54
CA ASP A 65 -13.71 -12.73 1.09
C ASP A 65 -13.98 -11.40 0.38
N GLY A 66 -13.48 -11.29 -0.83
CA GLY A 66 -13.77 -10.21 -1.77
C GLY A 66 -13.84 -10.74 -3.20
N ALA A 67 -14.22 -9.88 -4.13
CA ALA A 67 -14.22 -10.19 -5.55
C ALA A 67 -13.25 -9.27 -6.27
N LEU A 68 -12.33 -9.84 -7.04
CA LEU A 68 -11.55 -9.09 -8.01
C LEU A 68 -12.48 -8.68 -9.15
N VAL A 69 -12.64 -7.37 -9.34
CA VAL A 69 -13.59 -6.79 -10.32
C VAL A 69 -12.89 -6.29 -11.58
N TRP A 70 -11.61 -5.94 -11.47
CA TRP A 70 -10.79 -5.53 -12.61
C TRP A 70 -9.30 -5.66 -12.29
N SER A 71 -8.50 -5.80 -13.34
CA SER A 71 -7.04 -5.72 -13.30
C SER A 71 -6.54 -4.96 -14.52
N ARG A 72 -5.56 -4.07 -14.35
CA ARG A 72 -4.97 -3.28 -15.44
C ARG A 72 -3.49 -3.03 -15.21
N ALA A 73 -2.74 -2.86 -16.30
CA ALA A 73 -1.35 -2.41 -16.21
C ALA A 73 -1.27 -1.04 -15.53
N CYS A 74 -0.40 -0.94 -14.53
CA CYS A 74 -0.06 0.31 -13.90
C CYS A 74 0.86 1.08 -14.85
N GLN A 75 0.47 2.30 -15.19
CA GLN A 75 1.28 3.25 -15.97
C GLN A 75 1.74 4.45 -15.12
N ASP A 76 1.45 4.40 -13.82
CA ASP A 76 1.73 5.49 -12.89
C ASP A 76 3.14 5.36 -12.32
N ALA A 77 4.06 6.16 -12.88
CA ALA A 77 5.46 6.19 -12.49
C ALA A 77 5.66 6.65 -11.03
N GLN A 78 4.83 7.56 -10.53
CA GLN A 78 4.93 8.07 -9.16
C GLN A 78 4.56 6.99 -8.15
N LEU A 79 3.50 6.25 -8.46
CA LEU A 79 3.05 5.14 -7.65
C LEU A 79 4.06 3.98 -7.64
N VAL A 80 4.64 3.66 -8.80
CA VAL A 80 5.73 2.67 -8.90
C VAL A 80 6.94 3.12 -8.08
N LEU A 81 7.31 4.40 -8.13
CA LEU A 81 8.38 4.94 -7.30
C LEU A 81 8.08 4.74 -5.81
N GLU A 82 6.85 5.02 -5.37
CA GLU A 82 6.44 4.81 -3.98
C GLU A 82 6.49 3.35 -3.55
N VAL A 83 6.07 2.42 -4.41
CA VAL A 83 6.22 0.97 -4.17
C VAL A 83 7.69 0.59 -4.00
N LEU A 84 8.57 1.05 -4.90
CA LEU A 84 10.01 0.77 -4.83
C LEU A 84 10.67 1.36 -3.58
N LEU A 85 10.23 2.55 -3.14
CA LEU A 85 10.68 3.15 -1.89
C LEU A 85 10.23 2.32 -0.69
N ASN A 86 8.97 1.87 -0.67
CA ASN A 86 8.45 1.00 0.39
C ASN A 86 9.20 -0.34 0.46
N GLU A 87 9.49 -0.97 -0.69
CA GLU A 87 10.30 -2.19 -0.77
C GLU A 87 11.71 -1.96 -0.17
N ALA A 88 12.37 -0.87 -0.53
CA ALA A 88 13.68 -0.52 0.01
C ALA A 88 13.63 -0.27 1.53
N ILE A 89 12.60 0.40 2.02
CA ILE A 89 12.40 0.63 3.47
C ILE A 89 12.17 -0.70 4.19
N HIS A 90 11.37 -1.60 3.61
CA HIS A 90 11.14 -2.92 4.17
C HIS A 90 12.45 -3.71 4.31
N GLN A 91 13.26 -3.73 3.25
CA GLN A 91 14.57 -4.38 3.27
C GLN A 91 15.49 -3.81 4.35
N GLN A 92 15.47 -2.49 4.58
CA GLN A 92 16.24 -1.89 5.67
C GLN A 92 15.67 -2.21 7.05
N ALA A 93 14.34 -2.21 7.20
CA ALA A 93 13.68 -2.59 8.45
C ALA A 93 14.03 -4.01 8.89
N GLU A 94 14.17 -4.95 7.94
CA GLU A 94 14.60 -6.33 8.22
C GLU A 94 16.07 -6.44 8.61
N ARG A 95 16.94 -5.55 8.11
CA ARG A 95 18.36 -5.50 8.52
C ARG A 95 18.54 -4.97 9.95
N LEU A 96 17.67 -4.04 10.37
CA LEU A 96 17.70 -3.38 11.68
C LEU A 96 17.04 -4.20 12.80
N HIS A 97 17.30 -5.51 12.86
CA HIS A 97 16.72 -6.40 13.86
C HIS A 97 17.05 -5.98 15.31
N ASP A 98 18.25 -5.44 15.54
CA ASP A 98 18.71 -4.97 16.85
C ASP A 98 18.18 -3.57 17.24
N GLN A 99 17.42 -2.91 16.37
CA GLN A 99 16.86 -1.57 16.62
C GLN A 99 15.33 -1.60 16.48
N PRO A 100 14.60 -2.19 17.45
CA PRO A 100 13.17 -2.47 17.32
C PRO A 100 12.32 -1.21 17.16
N GLU A 101 12.70 -0.10 17.81
CA GLU A 101 11.99 1.18 17.66
C GLU A 101 12.15 1.76 16.25
N THR A 102 13.38 1.82 15.74
CA THR A 102 13.67 2.31 14.38
C THR A 102 12.96 1.44 13.36
N ARG A 103 13.01 0.12 13.51
CA ARG A 103 12.27 -0.84 12.70
C ARG A 103 10.77 -0.54 12.71
N GLN A 104 10.16 -0.39 13.88
CA GLN A 104 8.73 -0.08 13.98
C GLN A 104 8.36 1.23 13.27
N ARG A 105 9.21 2.27 13.40
CA ARG A 105 8.99 3.56 12.73
C ARG A 105 9.10 3.45 11.21
N LEU A 106 10.06 2.69 10.69
CA LEU A 106 10.17 2.40 9.25
C LEU A 106 8.94 1.67 8.71
N LEU A 107 8.45 0.67 9.44
CA LEU A 107 7.24 -0.05 9.06
C LEU A 107 5.98 0.84 9.10
N ARG A 108 5.96 1.88 9.95
CA ARG A 108 4.91 2.90 9.95
C ARG A 108 5.05 3.84 8.74
N LEU A 109 6.27 4.31 8.43
CA LEU A 109 6.54 5.19 7.29
C LEU A 109 6.07 4.57 5.97
N MET A 110 6.31 3.26 5.76
CA MET A 110 5.86 2.57 4.55
C MET A 110 4.35 2.71 4.30
N ARG A 111 3.55 2.81 5.36
CA ARG A 111 2.08 2.85 5.25
C ARG A 111 1.54 4.20 4.81
N VAL A 112 2.33 5.27 4.89
CA VAL A 112 1.88 6.60 4.48
C VAL A 112 2.19 6.80 3.01
N GLN A 113 1.17 7.17 2.24
CA GLN A 113 1.31 7.48 0.82
C GLN A 113 1.74 8.94 0.60
N ASP A 114 2.18 9.26 -0.61
CA ASP A 114 2.59 10.62 -1.01
C ASP A 114 3.77 11.20 -0.21
N MET A 115 4.56 10.35 0.44
CA MET A 115 5.73 10.73 1.25
C MET A 115 7.06 10.41 0.55
N VAL A 116 7.11 10.60 -0.77
CA VAL A 116 8.25 10.23 -1.62
C VAL A 116 9.57 10.83 -1.12
N GLU A 117 9.62 12.15 -0.96
CA GLU A 117 10.82 12.87 -0.54
C GLU A 117 11.25 12.50 0.90
N PRO A 118 10.35 12.47 1.91
CA PRO A 118 10.63 11.89 3.22
C PRO A 118 11.20 10.47 3.17
N LYS A 119 10.63 9.57 2.37
CA LYS A 119 11.10 8.17 2.23
C LYS A 119 12.51 8.12 1.65
N GLN A 120 12.79 8.94 0.64
CA GLN A 120 14.14 9.05 0.05
C GLN A 120 15.16 9.58 1.07
N ARG A 121 14.81 10.60 1.87
CA ARG A 121 15.70 11.13 2.92
C ARG A 121 16.02 10.09 3.98
N VAL A 122 15.00 9.36 4.46
CA VAL A 122 15.19 8.27 5.43
C VAL A 122 16.09 7.16 4.85
N LEU A 123 15.85 6.76 3.59
CA LEU A 123 16.68 5.76 2.91
C LEU A 123 18.14 6.21 2.76
N ALA A 124 18.37 7.49 2.41
CA ALA A 124 19.72 8.05 2.29
C ALA A 124 20.46 8.07 3.64
N ALA A 125 19.76 8.37 4.73
CA ALA A 125 20.31 8.31 6.09
C ALA A 125 20.65 6.87 6.51
N LEU A 126 19.89 5.89 6.03
CA LEU A 126 20.15 4.45 6.21
C LEU A 126 21.15 3.86 5.20
N GLY A 127 21.85 4.71 4.43
CA GLY A 127 22.91 4.30 3.51
C GLY A 127 22.45 3.89 2.11
N VAL A 128 21.15 3.95 1.80
CA VAL A 128 20.63 3.75 0.42
C VAL A 128 20.62 5.10 -0.30
N ARG A 129 21.78 5.44 -0.88
CA ARG A 129 21.97 6.71 -1.60
C ARG A 129 21.87 6.48 -3.11
N TRP A 130 20.65 6.37 -3.60
CA TRP A 130 20.40 6.37 -5.04
C TRP A 130 20.12 7.79 -5.53
N SER A 131 20.72 8.15 -6.67
CA SER A 131 20.42 9.39 -7.37
C SER A 131 19.01 9.35 -7.95
N ALA A 132 18.46 10.51 -8.29
CA ALA A 132 17.17 10.60 -8.98
C ALA A 132 17.14 9.78 -10.29
N ALA A 133 18.26 9.77 -11.04
CA ALA A 133 18.39 8.97 -12.26
C ALA A 133 18.35 7.46 -11.99
N GLN A 134 18.96 7.00 -10.90
CA GLN A 134 18.92 5.58 -10.51
C GLN A 134 17.51 5.14 -10.09
N TRP A 135 16.77 6.00 -9.37
CA TRP A 135 15.36 5.76 -9.07
C TRP A 135 14.52 5.70 -10.34
N GLN A 136 14.70 6.66 -11.25
CA GLN A 136 13.96 6.69 -12.50
C GLN A 136 14.21 5.45 -13.36
N ALA A 137 15.45 4.98 -13.45
CA ALA A 137 15.78 3.76 -14.18
C ALA A 137 15.03 2.53 -13.63
N ARG A 138 14.99 2.38 -12.29
CA ARG A 138 14.24 1.30 -11.63
C ARG A 138 12.73 1.41 -11.84
N VAL A 139 12.18 2.62 -11.85
CA VAL A 139 10.77 2.86 -12.16
C VAL A 139 10.45 2.38 -13.58
N GLN A 140 11.28 2.72 -14.56
CA GLN A 140 11.10 2.29 -15.95
C GLN A 140 11.20 0.76 -16.09
N GLU A 141 12.19 0.15 -15.44
CA GLU A 141 12.34 -1.31 -15.40
C GLU A 141 11.09 -1.98 -14.80
N ARG A 142 10.58 -1.46 -13.67
CA ARG A 142 9.41 -2.03 -13.00
C ARG A 142 8.12 -1.83 -13.81
N LEU A 143 7.95 -0.69 -14.49
CA LEU A 143 6.83 -0.48 -15.41
C LEU A 143 6.89 -1.46 -16.59
N ALA A 144 8.09 -1.73 -17.13
CA ALA A 144 8.29 -2.72 -18.18
C ALA A 144 7.97 -4.16 -17.72
N GLN A 145 8.17 -4.46 -16.43
CA GLN A 145 7.78 -5.73 -15.79
C GLN A 145 6.26 -5.89 -15.58
N SER A 146 5.43 -4.97 -16.10
CA SER A 146 3.97 -5.09 -16.12
C SER A 146 3.32 -5.22 -14.74
N VAL A 147 3.69 -4.33 -13.80
CA VAL A 147 2.96 -4.20 -12.53
C VAL A 147 1.49 -3.96 -12.82
N LEU A 148 0.62 -4.78 -12.24
CA LEU A 148 -0.82 -4.68 -12.39
C LEU A 148 -1.44 -4.07 -11.14
N GLN A 149 -2.30 -3.09 -11.37
CA GLN A 149 -3.24 -2.59 -10.38
C GLN A 149 -4.52 -3.41 -10.46
N SER A 150 -5.00 -3.86 -9.31
CA SER A 150 -6.21 -4.66 -9.17
C SER A 150 -7.21 -3.99 -8.25
N GLY A 151 -8.49 -4.01 -8.63
CA GLY A 151 -9.59 -3.51 -7.81
C GLY A 151 -10.44 -4.62 -7.23
N VAL A 152 -10.63 -4.59 -5.92
CA VAL A 152 -11.42 -5.57 -5.17
C VAL A 152 -12.68 -4.90 -4.63
N ARG A 153 -13.83 -5.56 -4.84
CA ARG A 153 -15.08 -5.27 -4.12
C ARG A 153 -15.19 -6.19 -2.92
N VAL A 154 -15.56 -5.64 -1.78
CA VAL A 154 -15.69 -6.39 -0.52
C VAL A 154 -17.05 -6.12 0.08
N GLU A 155 -17.79 -7.18 0.40
CA GLU A 155 -19.07 -7.15 1.11
C GLU A 155 -18.90 -7.96 2.39
N SER A 156 -18.12 -7.44 3.34
CA SER A 156 -17.77 -8.14 4.58
C SER A 156 -17.76 -7.21 5.79
N PRO A 157 -18.44 -7.58 6.90
CA PRO A 157 -18.38 -6.81 8.15
C PRO A 157 -16.97 -6.80 8.76
N VAL A 158 -16.16 -7.83 8.50
CA VAL A 158 -14.77 -7.90 8.96
C VAL A 158 -13.94 -6.79 8.32
N TRP A 159 -14.09 -6.59 7.01
CA TRP A 159 -13.41 -5.52 6.29
C TRP A 159 -13.87 -4.14 6.75
N ALA A 160 -15.17 -3.96 6.98
CA ALA A 160 -15.70 -2.70 7.52
C ALA A 160 -15.07 -2.35 8.88
N GLY A 161 -14.87 -3.34 9.77
CA GLY A 161 -14.15 -3.16 11.03
C GLY A 161 -12.68 -2.75 10.83
N VAL A 162 -11.98 -3.40 9.90
CA VAL A 162 -10.59 -3.06 9.54
C VAL A 162 -10.47 -1.60 9.04
N VAL A 163 -11.42 -1.16 8.21
CA VAL A 163 -11.50 0.22 7.71
C VAL A 163 -11.71 1.20 8.86
N GLN A 164 -12.61 0.91 9.80
CA GLN A 164 -12.85 1.77 10.97
C GLN A 164 -11.61 1.90 11.87
N GLU A 165 -10.91 0.80 12.13
CA GLU A 165 -9.65 0.83 12.88
C GLU A 165 -8.57 1.68 12.18
N ALA A 166 -8.42 1.51 10.86
CA ALA A 166 -7.45 2.26 10.08
C ALA A 166 -7.75 3.77 10.10
N MET A 167 -9.03 4.14 10.06
CA MET A 167 -9.49 5.53 10.17
C MET A 167 -9.21 6.13 11.56
N ALA A 168 -9.41 5.35 12.63
CA ALA A 168 -9.11 5.79 13.99
C ALA A 168 -7.62 6.10 14.22
N LEU A 169 -6.73 5.50 13.42
CA LEU A 169 -5.28 5.72 13.45
C LEU A 169 -4.83 6.97 12.67
N GLY A 170 -5.75 7.84 12.22
CA GLY A 170 -5.50 9.01 11.38
C GLY A 170 -4.49 10.07 11.87
N GLY A 171 -3.99 9.98 13.11
CA GLY A 171 -2.91 10.84 13.64
C GLY A 171 -1.50 10.52 13.10
N VAL A 172 -1.33 9.40 12.41
CA VAL A 172 -0.02 8.85 12.01
C VAL A 172 0.74 9.72 10.99
N VAL A 173 0.04 10.45 10.12
CA VAL A 173 0.68 11.28 9.07
C VAL A 173 1.46 12.46 9.68
N GLN A 174 0.87 13.15 10.67
CA GLN A 174 1.49 14.32 11.30
C GLN A 174 2.71 13.96 12.16
N ASP A 175 2.68 12.81 12.84
CA ASP A 175 3.81 12.33 13.65
C ASP A 175 5.00 11.87 12.79
N LEU A 176 4.72 11.29 11.62
CA LEU A 176 5.76 10.81 10.70
C LEU A 176 6.44 11.94 9.94
N GLU A 177 5.72 13.01 9.58
CA GLU A 177 6.33 14.21 9.01
C GLU A 177 7.33 14.87 9.97
N ARG A 178 7.02 14.95 11.27
CA ARG A 178 7.94 15.48 12.28
C ARG A 178 9.20 14.64 12.39
N TRP A 179 9.07 13.32 12.31
CA TRP A 179 10.19 12.40 12.42
C TRP A 179 11.10 12.38 11.17
N SER A 180 10.54 12.48 9.96
CA SER A 180 11.36 12.64 8.75
C SER A 180 12.29 13.87 8.83
N ARG A 181 11.82 14.96 9.46
CA ARG A 181 12.63 16.16 9.67
C ARG A 181 13.78 15.93 10.65
N THR A 182 13.59 15.13 11.70
CA THR A 182 14.66 14.91 12.70
C THR A 182 15.80 14.04 12.17
N LEU A 183 15.52 13.04 11.33
CA LEU A 183 16.57 12.21 10.72
C LEU A 183 17.35 12.90 9.58
N GLY A 184 16.75 13.92 8.94
CA GLY A 184 17.42 14.70 7.89
C GLY A 184 18.27 15.86 8.41
N ALA A 185 18.25 16.14 9.71
CA ALA A 185 18.96 17.26 10.34
C ALA A 185 20.28 16.83 11.03
N SER A 186 20.73 15.57 10.82
CA SER A 186 21.98 15.02 11.35
C SER A 186 23.07 14.92 10.30
#